data_AF-A0A3M2ZKU1-F1
#
_entry.id   AF-A0A3M2ZKU1-F1
#
_cell.length_a   1.000
_cell.length_b   1.000
_cell.length_c   1.000
_cell.angle_alpha   90.00
_cell.angle_beta   90.00
_cell.angle_gamma   90.00
#
_symmetry.space_group_name_H-M   'P 1'
#
loop_
_entity.id
_entity.type
_entity.pdbx_description
1 polymer ?
#
loop_
_entity_poly.entity_id
_entity_poly.type
_entity_poly.pdbx_seq_one_letter_code
_entity_poly.pdbx_strand_id
1 'polypeptide(L)' 'MSLPRSTREMINVDAPLVSRGNLKPGDLLFFSTRGKKSVVSHAAIYAGNQQFIHSSSRRGGVRIDSLDDA' A
#
# COMPACT_ATOMS: atom_id res chain seq x y z
N MET A 1 1.23 -8.97 -18.65
CA MET A 1 0.90 -7.77 -17.87
C MET A 1 2.13 -7.40 -17.04
N SER A 2 2.68 -6.19 -17.18
CA SER A 2 3.81 -5.73 -16.36
C SER A 2 3.30 -4.69 -15.38
N LEU A 3 3.53 -4.90 -14.09
CA LEU A 3 3.23 -3.88 -13.08
C LEU A 3 4.29 -2.78 -13.17
N PRO A 4 3.93 -1.49 -13.20
CA PRO A 4 4.88 -0.40 -13.10
C PRO A 4 5.68 -0.49 -11.80
N ARG A 5 6.95 -0.07 -11.83
CA ARG A 5 7.85 -0.20 -10.67
C ARG A 5 7.65 0.91 -9.63
N SER A 6 7.13 2.05 -10.04
CA SER A 6 6.96 3.23 -9.18
C SER A 6 5.54 3.31 -8.62
N THR A 7 5.39 3.63 -7.33
CA THR A 7 4.07 3.89 -6.73
C THR A 7 3.31 4.99 -7.45
N ARG A 8 4.01 6.00 -8.01
CA ARG A 8 3.40 7.07 -8.81
C ARG A 8 2.78 6.57 -10.11
N GLU A 9 3.35 5.54 -10.71
CA GLU A 9 2.82 4.95 -11.93
C GLU A 9 1.71 3.94 -11.59
N MET A 10 1.93 3.15 -10.53
CA MET A 10 0.97 2.14 -10.07
C MET A 10 -0.40 2.73 -9.71
N ILE A 11 -0.47 3.93 -9.10
CA ILE A 11 -1.76 4.58 -8.78
C ILE A 11 -2.55 5.04 -10.00
N ASN A 12 -1.90 5.14 -11.17
CA ASN A 12 -2.53 5.57 -12.42
C ASN A 12 -2.85 4.37 -13.33
N VAL A 13 -2.57 3.14 -12.88
CA VAL A 13 -2.99 1.94 -13.61
C VAL A 13 -4.50 1.87 -13.60
N ASP A 14 -5.09 1.55 -14.75
CA ASP A 14 -6.50 1.27 -14.87
C ASP A 14 -6.83 -0.02 -14.11
N ALA A 15 -7.28 0.16 -12.87
CA ALA A 15 -7.61 -0.91 -11.93
C ALA A 15 -8.83 -0.50 -11.09
N PRO A 16 -9.67 -1.46 -10.66
CA PRO A 16 -10.78 -1.16 -9.78
C PRO A 16 -10.32 -0.52 -8.47
N LEU A 17 -10.96 0.58 -8.09
CA LEU A 17 -10.75 1.21 -6.79
C LEU A 17 -11.52 0.42 -5.72
N VAL A 18 -10.80 -0.08 -4.73
CA VAL A 18 -11.38 -0.85 -3.61
C VAL A 18 -11.57 0.08 -2.42
N SER A 19 -12.80 0.15 -1.90
CA SER A 19 -13.08 0.89 -0.68
C SER A 19 -12.56 0.13 0.54
N ARG A 20 -12.25 0.84 1.63
CA ARG A 20 -11.70 0.23 2.87
C ARG A 20 -12.53 -0.94 3.40
N GLY A 21 -13.87 -0.86 3.32
CA GLY A 21 -14.77 -1.91 3.78
C GLY A 21 -14.79 -3.17 2.90
N ASN A 22 -14.22 -3.11 1.69
CA ASN A 22 -14.20 -4.21 0.72
C ASN A 22 -12.80 -4.80 0.52
N LEU A 23 -11.82 -4.42 1.35
CA LEU A 23 -10.45 -4.89 1.24
C LEU A 23 -10.35 -6.41 1.41
N LYS A 24 -9.65 -7.05 0.48
CA LYS A 24 -9.37 -8.49 0.46
C LYS A 24 -7.86 -8.75 0.44
N PRO A 25 -7.38 -9.83 1.10
CA PRO A 25 -5.98 -10.20 1.04
C PRO A 25 -5.46 -10.21 -0.41
N GLY A 26 -4.35 -9.52 -0.66
CA GLY A 26 -3.79 -9.33 -2.00
C GLY A 26 -4.04 -7.95 -2.61
N ASP A 27 -4.98 -7.16 -2.08
CA ASP A 27 -5.20 -5.79 -2.53
C ASP A 27 -3.97 -4.90 -2.27
N LEU A 28 -3.69 -3.99 -3.20
CA LEU A 28 -2.61 -3.02 -3.05
C LEU A 28 -3.06 -1.80 -2.27
N LEU A 29 -2.28 -1.45 -1.25
CA LEU A 29 -2.49 -0.29 -0.40
C LEU A 29 -1.43 0.76 -0.71
N PHE A 30 -1.85 2.02 -0.80
CA PHE A 30 -1.00 3.16 -1.14
C PHE A 30 -1.00 4.18 0.00
N PHE A 31 0.19 4.63 0.40
CA PHE A 31 0.36 5.53 1.55
C PHE A 31 1.19 6.77 1.18
N SER A 32 0.85 7.89 1.81
CA SER A 32 1.57 9.15 1.72
C SER A 32 2.44 9.35 2.98
N THR A 33 3.64 8.78 3.00
CA THR A 33 4.52 8.76 4.19
C THR A 33 5.55 9.90 4.24
N ARG A 34 5.67 10.69 3.17
CA ARG A 34 6.65 11.79 3.03
C ARG A 34 6.11 13.20 3.39
N GLY A 35 5.06 13.29 4.19
CA GLY A 35 4.55 14.56 4.73
C GLY A 35 3.72 15.42 3.76
N LYS A 36 3.76 15.16 2.45
CA LYS A 36 2.80 15.73 1.49
C LYS A 36 1.62 14.78 1.35
N LYS A 37 0.48 15.10 1.97
CA LYS A 37 -0.74 14.25 1.98
C LYS A 37 -1.15 13.76 0.58
N SER A 38 -0.90 14.56 -0.45
CA SER A 38 -1.28 14.27 -1.83
C SER A 38 -0.26 13.44 -2.64
N VAL A 39 0.87 13.01 -2.06
CA VAL A 39 1.90 12.26 -2.80
C VAL A 39 2.09 10.87 -2.22
N VAL A 40 1.54 9.89 -2.92
CA VAL A 40 1.79 8.47 -2.65
C VAL A 40 3.28 8.18 -2.83
N SER A 41 3.89 7.67 -1.78
CA SER A 41 5.34 7.42 -1.70
C SER A 41 5.67 6.03 -1.19
N HIS A 42 4.67 5.25 -0.82
CA HIS A 42 4.83 3.92 -0.26
C HIS A 42 3.67 3.01 -0.69
N ALA A 43 3.98 1.73 -0.89
CA ALA A 43 3.01 0.70 -1.22
C ALA A 43 3.10 -0.47 -0.24
N ALA A 44 1.97 -1.12 0.00
CA ALA A 44 1.86 -2.35 0.78
C ALA A 44 0.84 -3.31 0.13
N ILE A 45 0.82 -4.54 0.60
CA ILE A 45 -0.18 -5.55 0.21
C ILE A 45 -1.04 -5.84 1.43
N TYR A 46 -2.36 -5.76 1.29
CA TYR A 46 -3.28 -6.10 2.37
C TYR A 46 -3.20 -7.60 2.66
N ALA A 47 -3.07 -7.95 3.93
CA ALA A 47 -2.93 -9.34 4.40
C ALA A 47 -4.22 -9.87 5.05
N GLY A 48 -5.27 -9.05 5.16
CA GLY A 48 -6.47 -9.37 5.93
C GLY A 48 -6.37 -8.91 7.38
N ASN A 49 -7.47 -9.00 8.13
CA ASN A 49 -7.52 -8.66 9.56
C ASN A 49 -6.97 -7.27 9.90
N GLN A 50 -7.20 -6.27 9.03
CA GLN A 50 -6.64 -4.92 9.18
C GLN A 50 -5.09 -4.88 9.14
N GLN A 51 -4.44 -5.92 8.63
CA GLN A 51 -2.98 -6.00 8.52
C GLN A 51 -2.51 -5.84 7.08
N PHE A 52 -1.26 -5.37 6.92
CA PHE A 52 -0.62 -5.25 5.62
C PHE A 52 0.87 -5.64 5.67
N ILE A 53 1.36 -6.19 4.56
CA ILE A 53 2.77 -6.52 4.35
C ILE A 53 3.42 -5.38 3.57
N HIS A 54 4.54 -4.86 4.08
CA HIS A 54 5.29 -3.82 3.37
C HIS A 54 6.81 -3.94 3.58
N SER A 55 7.59 -3.30 2.71
CA SER A 55 9.04 -3.15 2.89
C SER A 55 9.33 -1.86 3.64
N SER A 56 9.63 -1.94 4.93
CA SER A 56 9.88 -0.78 5.78
C SER A 56 11.35 -0.41 5.82
N SER A 57 11.73 0.68 5.15
CA SER A 57 13.12 1.17 5.20
C SER A 57 13.53 1.61 6.62
N ARG A 58 12.58 2.13 7.42
CA ARG A 58 12.85 2.59 8.80
C ARG A 58 13.07 1.46 9.80
N ARG A 59 12.51 0.27 9.54
CA ARG A 59 12.63 -0.91 10.44
C ARG A 59 13.35 -2.09 9.78
N GLY A 60 14.08 -1.84 8.70
CA GLY A 60 15.11 -2.77 8.20
C GLY A 60 14.62 -3.98 7.39
N GLY A 61 13.40 -3.99 6.85
CA GLY A 61 12.97 -5.12 6.01
C GLY A 61 11.48 -5.24 5.73
N VAL A 62 11.11 -6.40 5.18
CA VAL A 62 9.72 -6.80 4.94
C VAL A 62 9.07 -7.19 6.27
N ARG A 63 7.92 -6.60 6.57
CA ARG A 63 7.18 -6.86 7.82
C ARG A 63 5.69 -6.72 7.63
N ILE A 64 4.95 -7.18 8.64
CA ILE A 64 3.50 -7.03 8.76
C ILE A 64 3.22 -5.95 9.82
N ASP A 65 2.33 -5.01 9.49
CA ASP A 65 1.83 -3.98 10.41
C ASP A 65 0.30 -3.88 10.35
N SER A 66 -0.29 -3.20 11.33
CA SER A 66 -1.73 -2.92 11.37
C SER A 66 -2.07 -1.59 10.69
N LEU A 67 -3.22 -1.54 10.01
CA LEU A 67 -3.84 -0.33 9.45
C LEU A 67 -4.26 0.65 10.54
N ASP A 68 -4.49 0.18 11.78
CA ASP A 68 -4.84 1.02 12.92
C ASP A 68 -3.63 1.80 13.47
N ASP A 69 -2.41 1.35 13.17
CA ASP A 69 -1.14 2.00 13.58
C ASP A 69 -0.62 3.01 12.53
N ALA A 70 -1.32 3.16 11.39
CA ALA A 70 -0.82 3.85 10.18
C ALA A 70 -1.30 5.30 10.03
#